data_AF-A0A2J0L5I8-F1
#
_entry.id   AF-A0A2J0L5I8-F1
#
_cell.length_a   1.000
_cell.length_b   1.000
_cell.length_c   1.000
_cell.angle_alpha   90.00
_cell.angle_beta   90.00
_cell.angle_gamma   90.00
#
_symmetry.space_group_name_H-M   'P 1'
#
loop_
_entity.id
_entity.type
_entity.pdbx_description
1 polymer ?
#
loop_
_entity_poly.entity_id
_entity_poly.type
_entity_poly.pdbx_seq_one_letter_code
_entity_poly.pdbx_strand_id
1 'polypeptide(L)' 'MDFSNYVLARFTKAEQKNLPEILNAASQACECWIEEGINAAMNKFNKFGGLE' A
#
# COMPACT_ATOMS: atom_id res chain seq x y z
N MET A 1 -12.57 -16.82 -14.23
CA MET A 1 -11.55 -16.60 -13.20
C MET A 1 -12.30 -16.11 -11.98
N ASP A 2 -12.21 -16.82 -10.85
CA ASP A 2 -12.82 -16.38 -9.60
C ASP A 2 -11.81 -15.55 -8.78
N PHE A 3 -12.28 -14.74 -7.84
CA PHE A 3 -11.47 -13.87 -6.99
C PHE A 3 -10.38 -14.64 -6.25
N SER A 4 -10.68 -15.86 -5.78
CA SER A 4 -9.69 -16.73 -5.12
C SER A 4 -8.48 -17.02 -6.03
N ASN A 5 -8.71 -17.25 -7.33
CA ASN A 5 -7.61 -17.51 -8.27
C ASN A 5 -6.78 -16.25 -8.55
N TYR A 6 -7.39 -15.06 -8.45
CA TYR A 6 -6.70 -13.79 -8.65
C TYR A 6 -5.80 -13.44 -7.46
N VAL A 7 -6.34 -13.49 -6.22
CA VAL A 7 -5.60 -13.06 -5.03
C VAL A 7 -4.49 -14.02 -4.59
N LEU A 8 -4.59 -15.30 -4.97
CA LEU A 8 -3.57 -16.31 -4.69
C LEU A 8 -2.52 -16.42 -5.81
N ALA A 9 -2.72 -15.74 -6.94
CA ALA A 9 -1.72 -15.69 -7.99
C ALA A 9 -0.51 -14.86 -7.56
N ARG A 10 0.66 -15.17 -8.14
CA ARG A 10 1.85 -14.32 -7.98
C ARG A 10 1.65 -13.02 -8.75
N PHE A 11 2.17 -11.92 -8.21
CA PHE A 11 2.30 -10.68 -8.96
C PHE A 11 3.09 -10.89 -10.25
N THR A 12 2.63 -10.26 -11.33
CA THR A 12 3.33 -10.18 -12.61
C THR A 12 4.62 -9.37 -12.47
N LYS A 13 5.53 -9.49 -13.45
CA LYS A 13 6.77 -8.68 -13.47
C LYS A 13 6.49 -7.17 -13.49
N ALA A 14 5.38 -6.74 -14.08
CA ALA A 14 5.00 -5.33 -14.10
C ALA A 14 4.55 -4.87 -12.71
N GLU A 15 3.68 -5.63 -12.04
CA GLU A 15 3.21 -5.32 -10.69
C GLU A 15 4.35 -5.40 -9.65
N GLN A 16 5.25 -6.38 -9.77
CA GLN A 16 6.41 -6.53 -8.90
C GLN A 16 7.32 -5.30 -8.89
N LYS A 17 7.39 -4.52 -9.97
CA LYS A 17 8.18 -3.27 -10.01
C LYS A 17 7.68 -2.22 -9.03
N ASN A 18 6.39 -2.23 -8.71
CA ASN A 18 5.77 -1.25 -7.81
C ASN A 18 5.85 -1.71 -6.34
N LEU A 19 6.04 -3.00 -6.07
CA LEU A 19 6.04 -3.55 -4.71
C LEU A 19 7.05 -2.90 -3.77
N PRO A 20 8.33 -2.63 -4.15
CA PRO A 20 9.29 -2.03 -3.24
C PRO A 20 8.83 -0.67 -2.69
N GLU A 21 8.28 0.19 -3.56
CA GLU A 21 7.78 1.51 -3.15
C GLU A 21 6.55 1.39 -2.24
N ILE A 22 5.60 0.52 -2.62
CA ILE A 22 4.38 0.29 -1.82
C ILE A 22 4.72 -0.25 -0.43
N LEU A 23 5.62 -1.24 -0.35
CA LEU A 23 6.05 -1.83 0.92
C LEU A 23 6.80 -0.81 1.79
N ASN A 24 7.65 0.04 1.19
CA ASN A 24 8.35 1.09 1.92
C ASN A 24 7.37 2.13 2.48
N ALA A 25 6.41 2.60 1.68
CA ALA A 25 5.38 3.53 2.13
C ALA A 25 4.50 2.92 3.24
N ALA A 26 4.14 1.65 3.13
CA ALA A 26 3.36 0.94 4.16
C ALA A 26 4.13 0.82 5.48
N SER A 27 5.44 0.51 5.44
CA SER A 27 6.29 0.47 6.64
C SER A 27 6.34 1.83 7.34
N GLN A 28 6.60 2.90 6.58
CA GLN A 28 6.64 4.26 7.11
C GLN A 28 5.28 4.71 7.67
N ALA A 29 4.17 4.25 7.08
CA ALA A 29 2.83 4.51 7.60
C ALA A 29 2.61 3.83 8.97
N CYS A 30 3.10 2.60 9.14
CA CYS A 30 3.06 1.91 10.43
C CYS A 30 3.90 2.63 11.50
N GLU A 31 5.11 3.07 11.15
CA GLU A 31 5.98 3.85 12.05
C GLU A 31 5.29 5.16 12.48
N CYS A 32 4.79 5.94 11.51
CA CYS A 32 4.07 7.18 11.77
C CYS A 32 2.80 6.95 12.62
N TRP A 33 2.08 5.84 12.41
CA TRP A 33 0.93 5.52 13.25
C TRP A 33 1.34 5.29 14.71
N ILE A 34 2.43 4.55 14.95
CA ILE A 34 2.92 4.27 16.31
C ILE A 34 3.40 5.56 16.99
N GLU A 35 4.11 6.43 16.27
CA GLU A 35 4.75 7.63 16.83
C GLU A 35 3.82 8.85 16.93
N GLU A 36 2.98 9.07 15.91
CA GLU A 36 2.20 10.29 15.71
C GLU A 36 0.68 10.06 15.76
N GLY A 37 0.24 8.80 15.76
CA GLY A 37 -1.18 8.42 15.81
C GLY A 37 -1.84 8.27 14.44
N ILE A 38 -3.03 7.64 14.43
CA ILE A 38 -3.71 7.18 13.20
C ILE A 38 -4.10 8.31 12.25
N ASN A 39 -4.52 9.46 12.77
CA ASN A 39 -4.94 10.59 11.93
C ASN A 39 -3.76 11.19 11.16
N ALA A 40 -2.58 11.31 11.79
CA ALA A 40 -1.37 11.80 11.14
C ALA A 40 -0.92 10.83 10.03
N ALA A 41 -0.88 9.54 10.33
CA ALA A 41 -0.54 8.50 9.36
C ALA A 41 -1.52 8.50 8.17
N MET A 42 -2.83 8.54 8.41
CA MET A 42 -3.83 8.57 7.34
C MET A 42 -3.66 9.82 6.45
N ASN A 43 -3.54 11.02 7.03
CA ASN A 43 -3.40 12.25 6.24
C ASN A 43 -2.10 12.28 5.42
N LYS A 44 -1.04 11.64 5.90
CA LYS A 44 0.28 11.63 5.24
C LYS A 44 0.39 10.56 4.15
N PHE A 45 -0.15 9.36 4.37
CA PHE A 45 0.06 8.22 3.49
C PHE A 45 -1.15 7.86 2.63
N ASN A 46 -2.38 8.20 3.03
CA ASN A 46 -3.55 8.05 2.16
C ASN A 46 -3.65 9.29 1.28
N LYS A 47 -3.27 9.16 0.01
CA LYS A 47 -3.62 10.19 -0.98
C LYS A 47 -5.14 10.18 -1.16
N PHE A 48 -5.80 11.32 -0.92
CA PHE A 48 -7.22 11.51 -1.23
C PHE A 48 -7.50 11.10 -2.68
N GLY A 49 -8.07 9.90 -2.89
CA GLY A 49 -8.80 9.46 -4.09
C GLY A 49 -8.32 9.91 -5.48
N GLY A 50 -7.02 10.09 -5.72
CA GLY A 50 -6.48 10.55 -7.00
C GLY A 50 -6.29 9.39 -7.99
N LEU A 51 -7.39 8.82 -8.46
CA LEU A 51 -7.43 8.20 -9.79
C LEU A 51 -7.70 9.35 -10.77
N GLU A 52 -6.64 9.92 -11.35
CA GLU A 52 -6.72 10.53 -12.68
C GLU A 52 -6.41 9.44 -13.74
#